data_AF-A0A955F5G5-F1
#
_entry.id   AF-A0A955F5G5-F1
#
_cell.length_a   1.000
_cell.length_b   1.000
_cell.length_c   1.000
_cell.angle_alpha   90.00
_cell.angle_beta   90.00
_cell.angle_gamma   90.00
#
_symmetry.space_group_name_H-M   'P 1'
#
loop_
_entity.id
_entity.type
_entity.pdbx_description
1 polymer ?
#
loop_
_entity_poly.entity_id
_entity_poly.type
_entity_poly.pdbx_seq_one_letter_code
_entity_poly.pdbx_strand_id
1 'polypeptide(L)'
;TEALEHLRRALDADPSHALSYQLRGRILATEGHLEAAKGELERARRLDPMEAAESHRTLARIAEAQGRQIDQIEHLGAAFEADPSDLLVVDQLVALARQGIDDPAALLASDLVTRLVDRRPPNVELDARLALVLETRGDPYGALELARRAVTGGATDQRAVQVLRRLAGRGIEEAFLTWCRALEINDVRRPALRDLEALLAEENSETPVAGPARAVGSSSSKHALQLLSAFQSAGWHEEALQWVAAHGEGSLGVEVREKVEAIRRHRRLVAKLQLLARELEMGLRPTVSADLDELLATIAALIESECGIPAAAGNLVLRLPFVGEILDNGEFPAGSINDYFQSRGQVLFAGKVTGESARFFLMNVVDGPRRRDPWSGRVSEEGYFEYLGENVLVRPGDDAFGETAGRALYRSYYLDLDILIPWKRRLLAEIDLPDQTRQRLLSTRGLEANGFEQRTRIDRPLEAATSLLLRAWTLHGDLPLVETVRAHELGHLVDARHYLPIENRFLSNLWLALQGGFVAGGIMSYLEEAAELHALRHGPSPHLVLAELVRSIPRQEESGPHAAGYRRLLGRFLVALDARLGETRGLRADRTLLHQLHLLDEATIRDIAESL
;
A
#
# COMPACT_ATOMS: atom_id res chain seq x y z
N THR A 1 59.05 -12.23 -6.07
CA THR A 1 60.01 -12.32 -7.19
C THR A 1 59.51 -13.25 -8.30
N GLU A 2 59.15 -14.51 -8.02
CA GLU A 2 58.64 -15.46 -9.05
C GLU A 2 57.37 -14.97 -9.78
N ALA A 3 56.42 -14.34 -9.07
CA ALA A 3 55.21 -13.79 -9.67
C ALA A 3 55.47 -12.68 -10.71
N LEU A 4 56.46 -11.81 -10.47
CA LEU A 4 56.83 -10.75 -11.42
C LEU A 4 57.48 -11.33 -12.68
N GLU A 5 58.20 -12.44 -12.55
CA GLU A 5 58.80 -13.16 -13.67
C GLU A 5 57.73 -13.84 -14.54
N HIS A 6 56.73 -14.47 -13.94
CA HIS A 6 55.58 -15.01 -14.65
C HIS A 6 54.76 -13.93 -15.36
N LEU A 7 54.53 -12.78 -14.70
CA LEU A 7 53.84 -11.63 -15.30
C LEU A 7 54.64 -11.03 -16.47
N ARG A 8 55.97 -10.97 -16.35
CA ARG A 8 56.84 -10.54 -17.45
C ARG A 8 56.72 -11.49 -18.65
N ARG A 9 56.79 -12.80 -18.43
CA ARG A 9 56.62 -13.79 -19.50
C ARG A 9 55.23 -13.71 -20.16
N ALA A 10 54.20 -13.43 -19.38
CA ALA A 10 52.85 -13.21 -19.91
C ALA A 10 52.79 -11.96 -20.80
N LEU A 11 53.43 -10.86 -20.39
CA LEU A 11 53.51 -9.62 -21.18
C LEU A 11 54.43 -9.73 -22.40
N ASP A 12 55.46 -10.57 -22.35
CA ASP A 12 56.30 -10.88 -23.51
C ASP A 12 55.52 -11.69 -24.56
N ALA A 13 54.59 -12.55 -24.11
CA ALA A 13 53.71 -13.32 -24.98
C ALA A 13 52.52 -12.51 -25.52
N ASP A 14 51.93 -11.63 -24.69
CA ASP A 14 50.88 -10.70 -25.06
C ASP A 14 51.13 -9.31 -24.42
N PRO A 15 51.73 -8.37 -25.18
CA PRO A 15 51.98 -7.01 -24.71
C PRO A 15 50.73 -6.15 -24.46
N SER A 16 49.55 -6.64 -24.83
CA SER A 16 48.25 -5.98 -24.65
C SER A 16 47.43 -6.57 -23.49
N HIS A 17 47.95 -7.56 -22.78
CA HIS A 17 47.26 -8.23 -21.68
C HIS A 17 47.09 -7.33 -20.44
N ALA A 18 45.96 -6.62 -20.36
CA ALA A 18 45.67 -5.61 -19.34
C ALA A 18 45.78 -6.14 -17.90
N LEU A 19 45.26 -7.34 -17.64
CA LEU A 19 45.31 -7.97 -16.32
C LEU A 19 46.75 -8.20 -15.83
N SER A 20 47.69 -8.51 -16.72
CA SER A 20 49.10 -8.66 -16.34
C SER A 20 49.74 -7.34 -15.91
N TYR A 21 49.42 -6.23 -16.59
CA TYR A 21 49.84 -4.89 -16.15
C TYR A 21 49.19 -4.51 -14.80
N GLN A 22 47.90 -4.81 -14.61
CA GLN A 22 47.20 -4.57 -13.34
C GLN A 22 47.82 -5.34 -12.17
N LEU A 23 48.03 -6.65 -12.33
CA LEU A 23 48.63 -7.50 -11.30
C LEU A 23 50.07 -7.09 -10.99
N ARG A 24 50.85 -6.71 -12.01
CA ARG A 24 52.22 -6.21 -11.84
C ARG A 24 52.23 -4.87 -11.09
N GLY A 25 51.35 -3.95 -11.46
CA GLY A 25 51.17 -2.68 -10.77
C GLY A 25 50.76 -2.87 -9.30
N ARG A 26 49.87 -3.82 -9.01
CA ARG A 26 49.47 -4.15 -7.64
C ARG A 26 50.64 -4.68 -6.79
N ILE A 27 51.47 -5.57 -7.34
CA ILE A 27 52.65 -6.09 -6.66
C ILE A 27 53.66 -4.96 -6.38
N LEU A 28 53.94 -4.13 -7.38
CA LEU A 28 54.83 -2.97 -7.23
C LEU A 28 54.32 -1.99 -6.16
N ALA A 29 53.01 -1.78 -6.08
CA ALA A 29 52.41 -0.94 -5.04
C ALA A 29 52.63 -1.53 -3.64
N THR A 30 52.48 -2.85 -3.48
CA THR A 30 52.75 -3.53 -2.19
C THR A 30 54.23 -3.54 -1.81
N GLU A 31 55.14 -3.50 -2.79
CA GLU A 31 56.58 -3.40 -2.58
C GLU A 31 57.05 -1.95 -2.34
N GLY A 32 56.14 -0.97 -2.38
CA GLY A 32 56.45 0.46 -2.18
C GLY A 32 56.99 1.18 -3.42
N HIS A 33 57.02 0.53 -4.58
CA HIS A 33 57.41 1.11 -5.86
C HIS A 33 56.25 1.87 -6.51
N LEU A 34 55.76 2.91 -5.82
CA LEU A 34 54.49 3.58 -6.11
C LEU A 34 54.40 4.22 -7.50
N GLU A 35 55.45 4.89 -7.99
CA GLU A 35 55.44 5.51 -9.32
C GLU A 35 55.48 4.49 -10.45
N ALA A 36 56.25 3.41 -10.28
CA ALA A 36 56.26 2.30 -11.23
C ALA A 36 54.89 1.62 -11.25
N ALA A 37 54.29 1.37 -10.08
CA ALA A 37 52.94 0.83 -9.96
C ALA A 37 51.90 1.68 -10.68
N LYS A 38 51.94 3.02 -10.52
CA LYS A 38 51.03 3.95 -11.21
C LYS A 38 51.14 3.83 -12.73
N GLY A 39 52.36 3.80 -13.27
CA GLY A 39 52.57 3.66 -14.72
C GLY A 39 52.01 2.35 -15.29
N GLU A 40 52.13 1.25 -14.53
CA GLU A 40 51.57 -0.05 -14.88
C GLU A 40 50.04 -0.05 -14.85
N LEU A 41 49.42 0.53 -13.81
CA LEU A 41 47.97 0.61 -13.66
C LEU A 41 47.31 1.53 -14.70
N GLU A 42 47.95 2.66 -15.03
CA GLU A 42 47.49 3.52 -16.12
C GLU A 42 47.56 2.82 -17.47
N ARG A 43 48.55 1.94 -17.68
CA ARG A 43 48.67 1.14 -18.89
C ARG A 43 47.61 0.05 -18.95
N ALA A 44 47.32 -0.62 -17.83
CA ALA A 44 46.21 -1.55 -17.72
C ALA A 44 44.87 -0.90 -18.09
N ARG A 45 44.55 0.27 -17.50
CA ARG A 45 43.31 1.01 -17.77
C ARG A 45 43.17 1.50 -19.22
N ARG A 46 44.28 1.80 -19.91
CA ARG A 46 44.26 2.16 -21.33
C ARG A 46 43.97 0.96 -22.24
N LEU A 47 44.37 -0.23 -21.81
CA LEU A 47 44.25 -1.47 -22.59
C LEU A 47 42.88 -2.13 -22.40
N ASP A 48 42.34 -2.09 -21.18
CA ASP A 48 41.01 -2.62 -20.90
C ASP A 48 40.24 -1.72 -19.92
N PRO A 49 39.25 -0.95 -20.42
CA PRO A 49 38.36 -0.16 -19.57
C PRO A 49 37.43 -0.99 -18.68
N MET A 50 37.17 -2.28 -18.97
CA MET A 50 36.32 -3.14 -18.14
C MET A 50 37.01 -3.54 -16.83
N GLU A 51 38.34 -3.64 -16.83
CA GLU A 51 39.16 -3.92 -15.63
C GLU A 51 39.54 -2.63 -14.88
N ALA A 52 38.98 -1.47 -15.26
CA ALA A 52 39.35 -0.19 -14.69
C ALA A 52 39.07 -0.09 -13.18
N ALA A 53 38.07 -0.81 -12.65
CA ALA A 53 37.67 -0.75 -11.23
C ALA A 53 38.82 -1.15 -10.27
N GLU A 54 39.45 -2.31 -10.48
CA GLU A 54 40.54 -2.80 -9.63
C GLU A 54 41.83 -1.97 -9.80
N SER A 55 42.06 -1.46 -11.00
CA SER A 55 43.15 -0.52 -11.27
C SER A 55 42.96 0.80 -10.51
N HIS A 56 41.75 1.37 -10.53
CA HIS A 56 41.40 2.58 -9.78
C HIS A 56 41.46 2.37 -8.26
N ARG A 57 41.03 1.23 -7.75
CA ARG A 57 41.22 0.84 -6.34
C ARG A 57 42.67 0.82 -5.91
N THR A 58 43.54 0.25 -6.75
CA THR A 58 44.97 0.20 -6.43
C THR A 58 45.59 1.60 -6.49
N LEU A 59 45.18 2.44 -7.45
CA LEU A 59 45.60 3.85 -7.50
C LEU A 59 45.11 4.65 -6.28
N ALA A 60 43.90 4.39 -5.79
CA ALA A 60 43.40 5.00 -4.56
C ALA A 60 44.27 4.63 -3.34
N ARG A 61 44.67 3.36 -3.20
CA ARG A 61 45.60 2.93 -2.15
C ARG A 61 46.99 3.56 -2.26
N ILE A 62 47.48 3.76 -3.49
CA ILE A 62 48.74 4.47 -3.72
C ILE A 62 48.62 5.93 -3.28
N ALA A 63 47.52 6.60 -3.63
CA ALA A 63 47.25 7.98 -3.21
C ALA A 63 47.10 8.11 -1.69
N GLU A 64 46.42 7.16 -1.05
CA GLU A 64 46.32 7.04 0.41
C GLU A 64 47.70 6.95 1.08
N ALA A 65 48.56 6.04 0.60
CA ALA A 65 49.92 5.86 1.12
C ALA A 65 50.80 7.10 0.95
N GLN A 66 50.49 7.96 -0.02
CA GLN A 66 51.18 9.23 -0.27
C GLN A 66 50.53 10.42 0.45
N GLY A 67 49.46 10.21 1.22
CA GLY A 67 48.71 11.29 1.88
C GLY A 67 47.94 12.20 0.92
N ARG A 68 47.72 11.78 -0.32
CA ARG A 68 47.02 12.55 -1.36
C ARG A 68 45.53 12.21 -1.34
N GLN A 69 44.81 12.70 -0.32
CA GLN A 69 43.40 12.36 -0.07
C GLN A 69 42.45 12.74 -1.21
N ILE A 70 42.67 13.86 -1.90
CA ILE A 70 41.80 14.27 -3.03
C ILE A 70 41.92 13.26 -4.18
N ASP A 71 43.15 12.94 -4.58
CA ASP A 71 43.42 11.93 -5.62
C ASP A 71 42.88 10.55 -5.23
N GLN A 72 42.94 10.20 -3.94
CA GLN A 72 42.33 8.99 -3.41
C GLN A 72 40.82 8.99 -3.65
N ILE A 73 40.11 10.08 -3.30
CA ILE A 73 38.66 10.20 -3.48
C ILE A 73 38.28 10.14 -4.96
N GLU A 74 39.01 10.81 -5.84
CA GLU A 74 38.78 10.75 -7.29
C GLU A 74 38.93 9.33 -7.84
N HIS A 75 39.97 8.61 -7.42
CA HIS A 75 40.17 7.22 -7.83
C HIS A 75 39.12 6.27 -7.25
N LEU A 76 38.66 6.48 -6.01
CA LEU A 76 37.56 5.71 -5.45
C LEU A 76 36.23 5.99 -6.16
N GLY A 77 35.96 7.25 -6.54
CA GLY A 77 34.79 7.61 -7.34
C GLY A 77 34.76 6.89 -8.68
N ALA A 78 35.87 6.92 -9.41
CA ALA A 78 35.99 6.21 -10.68
C ALA A 78 35.89 4.68 -10.52
N ALA A 79 36.45 4.10 -9.44
CA ALA A 79 36.29 2.67 -9.15
C ALA A 79 34.82 2.30 -8.90
N PHE A 80 34.11 3.15 -8.16
CA PHE A 80 32.71 2.97 -7.82
C PHE A 80 31.77 3.18 -9.03
N GLU A 81 32.09 4.10 -9.95
CA GLU A 81 31.35 4.22 -11.22
C GLU A 81 31.50 2.98 -12.09
N ALA A 82 32.69 2.37 -12.09
CA ALA A 82 32.96 1.14 -12.84
C ALA A 82 32.29 -0.09 -12.23
N ASP A 83 32.31 -0.26 -10.90
CA ASP A 83 31.57 -1.31 -10.20
C ASP A 83 30.80 -0.77 -8.98
N PRO A 84 29.49 -0.58 -9.15
CA PRO A 84 28.63 -0.20 -8.06
C PRO A 84 28.46 -1.13 -6.88
N SER A 85 28.70 -2.41 -7.08
CA SER A 85 28.52 -3.42 -6.06
C SER A 85 29.74 -3.63 -5.18
N ASP A 86 30.88 -3.01 -5.49
CA ASP A 86 32.11 -3.15 -4.71
C ASP A 86 32.03 -2.43 -3.36
N LEU A 87 31.60 -3.18 -2.35
CA LEU A 87 31.45 -2.72 -0.97
C LEU A 87 32.77 -2.29 -0.32
N LEU A 88 33.94 -2.71 -0.85
CA LEU A 88 35.23 -2.25 -0.33
C LEU A 88 35.48 -0.78 -0.70
N VAL A 89 35.17 -0.39 -1.93
CA VAL A 89 35.28 1.00 -2.39
C VAL A 89 34.31 1.88 -1.60
N VAL A 90 33.09 1.38 -1.38
CA VAL A 90 32.08 2.06 -0.56
C VAL A 90 32.58 2.24 0.87
N ASP A 91 33.12 1.19 1.51
CA ASP A 91 33.63 1.27 2.87
C ASP A 91 34.77 2.29 2.99
N GLN A 92 35.64 2.41 1.98
CA GLN A 92 36.72 3.40 1.93
C GLN A 92 36.18 4.83 1.76
N LEU A 93 35.21 5.05 0.87
CA LEU A 93 34.55 6.34 0.71
C LEU A 93 33.79 6.76 1.97
N VAL A 94 33.09 5.83 2.61
CA VAL A 94 32.41 6.04 3.89
C VAL A 94 33.41 6.39 4.98
N ALA A 95 34.56 5.71 5.04
CA ALA A 95 35.61 6.02 6.01
C ALA A 95 36.14 7.45 5.82
N LEU A 96 36.43 7.86 4.58
CA LEU A 96 36.89 9.21 4.24
C LEU A 96 35.82 10.27 4.56
N ALA A 97 34.57 10.02 4.20
CA ALA A 97 33.45 10.94 4.45
C ALA A 97 33.18 11.18 5.94
N ARG A 98 33.72 10.34 6.84
CA ARG A 98 33.51 10.42 8.30
C ARG A 98 34.70 11.03 9.06
N GLN A 99 35.75 11.49 8.38
CA GLN A 99 36.95 12.01 9.03
C GLN A 99 36.74 13.37 9.71
N GLY A 100 35.72 14.14 9.33
CA GLY A 100 35.32 15.37 10.01
C GLY A 100 34.33 16.19 9.19
N ILE A 101 33.44 16.94 9.85
CA ILE A 101 32.40 17.75 9.17
C ILE A 101 33.03 18.99 8.50
N ASP A 102 34.19 19.43 8.99
CA ASP A 102 34.94 20.61 8.50
C ASP A 102 36.12 20.24 7.58
N ASP A 103 36.33 18.96 7.27
CA ASP A 103 37.40 18.50 6.39
C ASP A 103 36.95 18.58 4.91
N PRO A 104 37.63 19.37 4.05
CA PRO A 104 37.32 19.45 2.62
C PRO A 104 37.31 18.09 1.91
N ALA A 105 38.18 17.16 2.31
CA ALA A 105 38.23 15.82 1.74
C ALA A 105 37.02 14.99 2.16
N ALA A 106 36.61 15.08 3.43
CA ALA A 106 35.41 14.40 3.92
C ALA A 106 34.12 14.94 3.27
N LEU A 107 34.03 16.26 3.06
CA LEU A 107 32.92 16.89 2.34
C LEU A 107 32.88 16.43 0.88
N LEU A 108 34.02 16.37 0.20
CA LEU A 108 34.12 15.88 -1.17
C LEU A 108 33.70 14.40 -1.27
N ALA A 109 34.18 13.55 -0.35
CA ALA A 109 33.82 12.14 -0.31
C ALA A 109 32.32 11.94 -0.02
N SER A 110 31.75 12.72 0.91
CA SER A 110 30.31 12.69 1.21
C SER A 110 29.45 13.13 0.03
N ASP A 111 29.83 14.22 -0.65
CA ASP A 111 29.12 14.73 -1.82
C ASP A 111 29.16 13.76 -3.00
N LEU A 112 30.34 13.18 -3.25
CA LEU A 112 30.53 12.13 -4.23
C LEU A 112 29.60 10.95 -3.93
N VAL A 113 29.61 10.46 -2.69
CA VAL A 113 28.72 9.38 -2.24
C VAL A 113 27.25 9.71 -2.48
N THR A 114 26.79 10.92 -2.13
CA THR A 114 25.38 11.34 -2.31
C THR A 114 24.96 11.36 -3.79
N ARG A 115 25.72 12.05 -4.66
CA ARG A 115 25.42 12.14 -6.11
C ARG A 115 25.33 10.79 -6.79
N LEU A 116 26.10 9.86 -6.25
CA LEU A 116 26.25 8.53 -6.76
C LEU A 116 25.12 7.59 -6.32
N VAL A 117 24.42 7.86 -5.20
CA VAL A 117 23.23 7.11 -4.75
C VAL A 117 22.09 7.22 -5.76
N ASP A 118 21.88 8.41 -6.30
CA ASP A 118 20.73 8.73 -7.15
C ASP A 118 20.76 8.02 -8.52
N ARG A 119 21.90 7.40 -8.87
CA ARG A 119 22.15 6.78 -10.18
C ARG A 119 22.25 5.26 -10.11
N ARG A 120 21.78 4.64 -9.03
CA ARG A 120 22.06 3.24 -8.70
C ARG A 120 20.82 2.34 -8.67
N PRO A 121 20.97 1.05 -9.00
CA PRO A 121 19.97 0.05 -8.65
C PRO A 121 19.88 -0.15 -7.12
N PRO A 122 18.71 -0.51 -6.57
CA PRO A 122 18.53 -0.73 -5.13
C PRO A 122 19.45 -1.84 -4.59
N ASN A 123 20.23 -1.55 -3.54
CA ASN A 123 21.10 -2.54 -2.89
C ASN A 123 21.10 -2.29 -1.37
N VAL A 124 20.59 -3.26 -0.61
CA VAL A 124 20.39 -3.15 0.85
C VAL A 124 21.70 -3.07 1.64
N GLU A 125 22.76 -3.70 1.15
CA GLU A 125 24.09 -3.65 1.77
C GLU A 125 24.79 -2.32 1.52
N LEU A 126 24.53 -1.71 0.36
CA LEU A 126 24.96 -0.35 0.06
C LEU A 126 24.19 0.65 0.93
N ASP A 127 22.86 0.54 1.00
CA ASP A 127 22.01 1.41 1.82
C ASP A 127 22.49 1.44 3.30
N ALA A 128 22.90 0.30 3.86
CA ALA A 128 23.44 0.20 5.22
C ALA A 128 24.71 1.04 5.44
N ARG A 129 25.61 1.05 4.46
CA ARG A 129 26.89 1.79 4.49
C ARG A 129 26.65 3.29 4.31
N LEU A 130 25.76 3.64 3.41
CA LEU A 130 25.48 5.02 3.04
C LEU A 130 24.66 5.78 4.10
N ALA A 131 23.79 5.07 4.82
CA ALA A 131 23.09 5.62 5.97
C ALA A 131 24.04 6.33 6.96
N LEU A 132 25.24 5.78 7.14
CA LEU A 132 26.27 6.31 8.03
C LEU A 132 26.83 7.66 7.56
N VAL A 133 26.97 7.84 6.24
CA VAL A 133 27.51 9.07 5.63
C VAL A 133 26.52 10.22 5.77
N LEU A 134 25.23 9.95 5.52
CA LEU A 134 24.16 10.93 5.71
C LEU A 134 24.01 11.30 7.19
N GLU A 135 24.16 10.34 8.10
CA GLU A 135 24.14 10.61 9.55
C GLU A 135 25.27 11.59 9.95
N THR A 136 26.48 11.40 9.42
CA THR A 136 27.63 12.27 9.73
C THR A 136 27.54 13.66 9.09
N ARG A 137 26.86 13.79 7.94
CA ARG A 137 26.62 15.07 7.27
C ARG A 137 25.53 15.91 7.94
N GLY A 138 24.88 15.38 8.98
CA GLY A 138 23.76 16.04 9.62
C GLY A 138 22.46 15.95 8.81
N ASP A 139 22.32 14.97 7.92
CA ASP A 139 21.02 14.59 7.33
C ASP A 139 20.50 13.31 8.00
N PRO A 140 19.96 13.42 9.23
CA PRO A 140 19.46 12.26 9.97
C PRO A 140 18.29 11.57 9.29
N TYR A 141 17.59 12.24 8.37
CA TYR A 141 16.42 11.71 7.69
C TYR A 141 16.80 10.83 6.51
N GLY A 142 17.74 11.29 5.67
CA GLY A 142 18.28 10.44 4.61
C GLY A 142 18.98 9.20 5.20
N ALA A 143 19.67 9.38 6.34
CA ALA A 143 20.26 8.28 7.09
C ALA A 143 19.24 7.24 7.56
N LEU A 144 18.11 7.70 8.11
CA LEU A 144 17.03 6.86 8.57
C LEU A 144 16.39 6.05 7.42
N GLU A 145 16.10 6.69 6.30
CA GLU A 145 15.48 6.05 5.13
C GLU A 145 16.35 4.90 4.60
N LEU A 146 17.64 5.14 4.41
CA LEU A 146 18.57 4.12 3.94
C LEU A 146 18.77 3.01 4.98
N ALA A 147 18.90 3.35 6.27
CA ALA A 147 19.05 2.35 7.31
C ALA A 147 17.80 1.46 7.46
N ARG A 148 16.59 2.03 7.28
CA ARG A 148 15.34 1.28 7.26
C ARG A 148 15.29 0.33 6.08
N ARG A 149 15.52 0.82 4.86
CA ARG A 149 15.55 -0.01 3.63
C ARG A 149 16.52 -1.18 3.76
N ALA A 150 17.71 -0.91 4.30
CA ALA A 150 18.71 -1.94 4.55
C ALA A 150 18.17 -3.04 5.47
N VAL A 151 17.64 -2.66 6.64
CA VAL A 151 17.11 -3.62 7.63
C VAL A 151 15.89 -4.38 7.11
N THR A 152 14.91 -3.70 6.52
CA THR A 152 13.68 -4.33 6.01
C THR A 152 13.95 -5.21 4.82
N GLY A 153 14.95 -4.85 4.00
CA GLY A 153 15.44 -5.66 2.88
C GLY A 153 16.35 -6.81 3.31
N GLY A 154 16.58 -7.00 4.62
CA GLY A 154 17.32 -8.14 5.17
C GLY A 154 18.83 -8.02 5.06
N ALA A 155 19.39 -6.80 4.99
CA ALA A 155 20.83 -6.59 5.03
C ALA A 155 21.45 -7.24 6.29
N THR A 156 22.61 -7.85 6.10
CA THR A 156 23.35 -8.52 7.17
C THR A 156 24.27 -7.56 7.92
N ASP A 157 24.56 -6.39 7.33
CA ASP A 157 25.41 -5.36 7.92
C ASP A 157 24.74 -4.66 9.13
N GLN A 158 25.41 -4.75 10.29
CA GLN A 158 24.95 -4.15 11.54
C GLN A 158 25.02 -2.62 11.57
N ARG A 159 25.69 -1.97 10.60
CA ARG A 159 25.83 -0.51 10.57
C ARG A 159 24.48 0.19 10.47
N ALA A 160 23.54 -0.33 9.66
CA ALA A 160 22.19 0.21 9.58
C ALA A 160 21.50 0.19 10.96
N VAL A 161 21.58 -0.93 11.67
CA VAL A 161 21.05 -1.08 13.04
C VAL A 161 21.71 -0.11 14.02
N GLN A 162 23.02 0.13 13.88
CA GLN A 162 23.73 1.11 14.72
C GLN A 162 23.35 2.56 14.41
N VAL A 163 23.15 2.91 13.13
CA VAL A 163 22.62 4.22 12.72
C VAL A 163 21.23 4.41 13.33
N LEU A 164 20.34 3.43 13.19
CA LEU A 164 19.00 3.47 13.78
C LEU A 164 19.05 3.65 15.30
N ARG A 165 19.93 2.93 16.00
CA ARG A 165 20.12 3.08 17.45
C ARG A 165 20.61 4.48 17.83
N ARG A 166 21.55 5.07 17.09
CA ARG A 166 22.07 6.42 17.39
C ARG A 166 21.03 7.49 17.10
N LEU A 167 20.34 7.40 15.98
CA LEU A 167 19.22 8.28 15.64
C LEU A 167 18.09 8.15 16.69
N ALA A 168 17.80 6.94 17.16
CA ALA A 168 16.88 6.71 18.27
C ALA A 168 17.34 7.44 19.55
N GLY A 169 18.63 7.40 19.86
CA GLY A 169 19.20 8.16 20.99
C GLY A 169 19.09 9.68 20.85
N ARG A 170 18.96 10.20 19.63
CA ARG A 170 18.72 11.63 19.31
C ARG A 170 17.24 12.01 19.32
N GLY A 171 16.35 11.10 19.75
CA GLY A 171 14.90 11.34 19.77
C GLY A 171 14.21 11.11 18.44
N ILE A 172 14.84 10.40 17.49
CA ILE A 172 14.21 10.00 16.23
C ILE A 172 13.47 8.68 16.45
N GLU A 173 12.17 8.78 16.67
CA GLU A 173 11.33 7.66 17.12
C GLU A 173 11.16 6.56 16.08
N GLU A 174 11.14 6.89 14.79
CA GLU A 174 11.15 5.88 13.73
C GLU A 174 12.43 5.05 13.72
N ALA A 175 13.56 5.68 14.05
CA ALA A 175 14.81 4.96 14.17
C ALA A 175 14.76 3.97 15.33
N PHE A 176 14.05 4.31 16.41
CA PHE A 176 13.82 3.42 17.55
C PHE A 176 12.92 2.23 17.17
N LEU A 177 11.79 2.48 16.49
CA LEU A 177 10.88 1.42 16.05
C LEU A 177 11.50 0.47 15.05
N THR A 178 12.16 1.02 14.03
CA THR A 178 12.84 0.22 13.02
C THR A 178 13.94 -0.61 13.66
N TRP A 179 14.67 -0.04 14.64
CA TRP A 179 15.66 -0.78 15.42
C TRP A 179 15.04 -1.92 16.24
N CYS A 180 13.93 -1.69 16.95
CA CYS A 180 13.22 -2.74 17.69
C CYS A 180 12.74 -3.88 16.78
N ARG A 181 12.08 -3.55 15.66
CA ARG A 181 11.66 -4.53 14.65
C ARG A 181 12.86 -5.27 14.04
N ALA A 182 13.99 -4.57 13.81
CA ALA A 182 15.22 -5.19 13.34
C ALA A 182 15.78 -6.23 14.33
N LEU A 183 15.70 -5.94 15.62
CA LEU A 183 16.14 -6.85 16.68
C LEU A 183 15.25 -8.09 16.70
N GLU A 184 13.93 -7.93 16.61
CA GLU A 184 12.99 -9.04 16.49
C GLU A 184 13.29 -9.90 15.24
N ILE A 185 13.48 -9.29 14.07
CA ILE A 185 13.83 -10.00 12.82
C ILE A 185 15.17 -10.74 12.91
N ASN A 186 16.16 -10.20 13.63
CA ASN A 186 17.49 -10.81 13.77
C ASN A 186 17.58 -11.86 14.90
N ASP A 187 16.76 -11.77 15.96
CA ASP A 187 16.68 -12.79 17.03
C ASP A 187 15.80 -13.98 16.59
N VAL A 188 14.77 -13.74 15.76
CA VAL A 188 13.81 -14.77 15.31
C VAL A 188 14.39 -15.69 14.21
N ARG A 189 15.48 -15.32 13.53
CA ARG A 189 16.05 -16.11 12.42
C ARG A 189 16.80 -17.39 12.83
N ARG A 190 17.04 -17.69 14.12
CA ARG A 190 17.76 -18.93 14.53
C ARG A 190 16.89 -20.03 15.18
N PRO A 191 15.81 -19.74 15.93
CA PRO A 191 14.92 -20.79 16.46
C PRO A 191 13.70 -21.07 15.56
N ALA A 192 13.07 -20.03 15.00
CA ALA A 192 11.75 -20.15 14.36
C ALA A 192 11.75 -20.96 13.06
N LEU A 193 12.88 -21.10 12.36
CA LEU A 193 12.95 -21.96 11.16
C LEU A 193 12.95 -23.46 11.51
N ARG A 194 13.46 -23.84 12.69
CA ARG A 194 13.46 -25.24 13.16
C ARG A 194 12.11 -25.67 13.72
N ASP A 195 11.43 -24.76 14.41
CA ASP A 195 10.11 -25.05 15.00
C ASP A 195 9.01 -25.07 13.92
N LEU A 196 9.12 -24.26 12.86
CA LEU A 196 8.17 -24.27 11.74
C LEU A 196 8.34 -25.51 10.84
N GLU A 197 9.57 -25.98 10.61
CA GLU A 197 9.84 -27.25 9.88
C GLU A 197 9.41 -28.49 10.69
N ALA A 198 9.41 -28.41 12.03
CA ALA A 198 8.92 -29.46 12.91
C ALA A 198 7.37 -29.47 13.06
N LEU A 199 6.73 -28.30 13.13
CA LEU A 199 5.27 -28.16 13.20
C LEU A 199 4.57 -28.56 11.89
N LEU A 200 5.19 -28.25 10.74
CA LEU A 200 4.67 -28.64 9.41
C LEU A 200 4.83 -30.14 9.11
N ALA A 201 5.59 -30.88 9.93
CA ALA A 201 5.73 -32.34 9.81
C ALA A 201 4.69 -33.13 10.65
N GLU A 202 3.98 -32.48 11.59
CA GLU A 202 3.00 -33.13 12.48
C GLU A 202 1.53 -32.87 12.11
N GLU A 203 1.24 -31.98 11.16
CA GLU A 203 -0.15 -31.60 10.80
C GLU A 203 -0.79 -32.46 9.69
N ASN A 204 -0.30 -33.69 9.48
CA ASN A 204 -0.84 -34.66 8.53
C ASN A 204 -1.21 -36.00 9.19
N SER A 205 -2.07 -35.95 10.19
CA SER A 205 -2.95 -37.08 10.52
C SER A 205 -4.04 -36.66 11.50
N GLU A 206 -5.31 -36.61 11.07
CA GLU A 206 -6.37 -37.34 11.76
C GLU A 206 -7.69 -37.38 10.96
N THR A 207 -8.29 -38.56 11.04
CA THR A 207 -9.48 -39.09 10.37
C THR A 207 -10.81 -38.61 10.97
N PRO A 208 -11.96 -38.80 10.25
CA PRO A 208 -13.21 -38.09 10.51
C PRO A 208 -13.99 -38.65 11.70
N VAL A 209 -14.57 -37.74 12.49
CA VAL A 209 -15.43 -38.06 13.64
C VAL A 209 -16.88 -38.27 13.19
N ALA A 210 -17.44 -39.38 13.62
CA ALA A 210 -18.81 -39.84 13.36
C ALA A 210 -19.88 -38.91 13.96
N GLY A 211 -20.95 -38.68 13.18
CA GLY A 211 -22.14 -37.95 13.63
C GLY A 211 -23.11 -38.80 14.46
N PRO A 212 -23.94 -38.20 15.33
CA PRO A 212 -25.04 -38.89 15.97
C PRO A 212 -26.33 -38.84 15.15
N ALA A 213 -27.05 -39.95 15.17
CA ALA A 213 -28.27 -40.19 14.41
C ALA A 213 -29.55 -39.67 15.09
N ARG A 214 -30.50 -39.26 14.22
CA ARG A 214 -31.97 -39.38 14.29
C ARG A 214 -32.73 -38.80 15.51
N ALA A 215 -33.66 -37.88 15.25
CA ALA A 215 -35.05 -38.15 14.86
C ALA A 215 -35.87 -36.84 14.83
N VAL A 216 -36.98 -36.84 14.08
CA VAL A 216 -38.29 -36.16 14.27
C VAL A 216 -38.85 -35.95 12.85
N GLY A 217 -39.95 -36.61 12.44
CA GLY A 217 -41.33 -36.24 12.76
C GLY A 217 -41.76 -35.06 11.88
N SER A 218 -42.90 -35.15 11.18
CA SER A 218 -43.41 -34.28 10.09
C SER A 218 -43.28 -32.75 10.23
N SER A 219 -42.97 -32.24 11.42
CA SER A 219 -42.39 -30.90 11.63
C SER A 219 -41.05 -30.66 10.91
N SER A 220 -40.26 -31.69 10.59
CA SER A 220 -38.87 -31.54 10.10
C SER A 220 -38.75 -30.95 8.70
N SER A 221 -39.67 -31.26 7.78
CA SER A 221 -39.62 -30.70 6.42
C SER A 221 -39.91 -29.20 6.40
N LYS A 222 -40.87 -28.74 7.21
CA LYS A 222 -41.18 -27.31 7.35
C LYS A 222 -40.02 -26.54 8.00
N HIS A 223 -39.41 -27.09 9.06
CA HIS A 223 -38.24 -26.49 9.69
C HIS A 223 -37.02 -26.48 8.75
N ALA A 224 -36.79 -27.55 7.99
CA ALA A 224 -35.72 -27.60 6.98
C ALA A 224 -35.92 -26.53 5.89
N LEU A 225 -37.16 -26.33 5.41
CA LEU A 225 -37.47 -25.26 4.45
C LEU A 225 -37.22 -23.86 5.02
N GLN A 226 -37.59 -23.62 6.28
CA GLN A 226 -37.34 -22.35 6.96
C GLN A 226 -35.84 -22.08 7.08
N LEU A 227 -35.06 -23.08 7.50
CA LEU A 227 -33.62 -22.95 7.67
C LEU A 227 -32.91 -22.73 6.32
N LEU A 228 -33.25 -23.51 5.29
CA LEU A 228 -32.71 -23.32 3.94
C LEU A 228 -33.08 -21.95 3.35
N SER A 229 -34.25 -21.42 3.68
CA SER A 229 -34.65 -20.08 3.27
C SER A 229 -33.89 -19.00 4.04
N ALA A 230 -33.58 -19.22 5.32
CA ALA A 230 -32.73 -18.32 6.10
C ALA A 230 -31.29 -18.28 5.55
N PHE A 231 -30.69 -19.44 5.26
CA PHE A 231 -29.38 -19.52 4.62
C PHE A 231 -29.36 -18.79 3.27
N GLN A 232 -30.38 -19.03 2.42
CA GLN A 232 -30.49 -18.34 1.14
C GLN A 232 -30.63 -16.82 1.33
N SER A 233 -31.43 -16.36 2.30
CA SER A 233 -31.61 -14.92 2.54
C SER A 233 -30.34 -14.25 3.07
N ALA A 234 -29.43 -15.01 3.66
CA ALA A 234 -28.12 -14.56 4.13
C ALA A 234 -26.99 -14.76 3.10
N GLY A 235 -27.27 -15.31 1.91
CA GLY A 235 -26.23 -15.63 0.91
C GLY A 235 -25.41 -16.89 1.21
N TRP A 236 -25.70 -17.61 2.30
CA TRP A 236 -24.97 -18.77 2.82
C TRP A 236 -25.33 -20.08 2.10
N HIS A 237 -25.12 -20.10 0.79
CA HIS A 237 -25.52 -21.21 -0.09
C HIS A 237 -24.66 -22.47 0.10
N GLU A 238 -23.41 -22.31 0.51
CA GLU A 238 -22.50 -23.44 0.73
C GLU A 238 -22.80 -24.16 2.04
N GLU A 239 -22.99 -23.38 3.10
CA GLU A 239 -23.41 -23.81 4.43
C GLU A 239 -24.74 -24.55 4.36
N ALA A 240 -25.68 -24.06 3.54
CA ALA A 240 -26.94 -24.75 3.29
C ALA A 240 -26.74 -26.17 2.73
N LEU A 241 -25.81 -26.34 1.78
CA LEU A 241 -25.54 -27.66 1.17
C LEU A 241 -24.74 -28.57 2.10
N GLN A 242 -23.81 -28.03 2.89
CA GLN A 242 -23.11 -28.77 3.93
C GLN A 242 -24.09 -29.28 4.99
N TRP A 243 -25.03 -28.43 5.41
CA TRP A 243 -26.09 -28.81 6.33
C TRP A 243 -26.95 -29.96 5.78
N VAL A 244 -27.34 -29.89 4.51
CA VAL A 244 -28.11 -30.97 3.84
C VAL A 244 -27.31 -32.27 3.79
N ALA A 245 -26.03 -32.21 3.43
CA ALA A 245 -25.15 -33.38 3.37
C ALA A 245 -25.03 -34.08 4.74
N ALA A 246 -24.95 -33.30 5.83
CA ALA A 246 -24.89 -33.81 7.19
C ALA A 246 -26.20 -34.45 7.68
N HIS A 247 -27.36 -34.02 7.17
CA HIS A 247 -28.69 -34.45 7.65
C HIS A 247 -29.40 -35.47 6.74
N GLY A 248 -28.83 -35.78 5.57
CA GLY A 248 -29.27 -36.87 4.69
C GLY A 248 -30.47 -36.54 3.81
N GLU A 249 -30.22 -36.36 2.50
CA GLU A 249 -31.22 -35.99 1.48
C GLU A 249 -32.37 -36.97 1.33
N GLY A 250 -32.12 -38.27 1.55
CA GLY A 250 -33.09 -39.34 1.38
C GLY A 250 -34.28 -39.29 2.35
N SER A 251 -34.20 -38.48 3.41
CA SER A 251 -35.26 -38.33 4.42
C SER A 251 -36.14 -37.08 4.24
N LEU A 252 -35.82 -36.24 3.26
CA LEU A 252 -36.44 -34.92 3.06
C LEU A 252 -37.68 -35.00 2.15
N GLY A 253 -38.68 -34.14 2.39
CA GLY A 253 -39.87 -34.02 1.53
C GLY A 253 -39.57 -33.49 0.12
N VAL A 254 -40.54 -33.57 -0.80
CA VAL A 254 -40.41 -33.09 -2.19
C VAL A 254 -39.99 -31.62 -2.25
N GLU A 255 -40.66 -30.77 -1.48
CA GLU A 255 -40.40 -29.32 -1.42
C GLU A 255 -38.98 -28.99 -0.96
N VAL A 256 -38.45 -29.74 0.02
CA VAL A 256 -37.07 -29.54 0.50
C VAL A 256 -36.07 -29.89 -0.59
N ARG A 257 -36.28 -31.00 -1.32
CA ARG A 257 -35.41 -31.39 -2.44
C ARG A 257 -35.42 -30.35 -3.56
N GLU A 258 -36.59 -29.78 -3.86
CA GLU A 258 -36.71 -28.69 -4.83
C GLU A 258 -35.93 -27.44 -4.40
N LYS A 259 -36.01 -27.07 -3.12
CA LYS A 259 -35.24 -25.95 -2.55
C LYS A 259 -33.73 -26.20 -2.62
N VAL A 260 -33.28 -27.41 -2.28
CA VAL A 260 -31.86 -27.81 -2.38
C VAL A 260 -31.39 -27.75 -3.82
N GLU A 261 -32.18 -28.24 -4.78
CA GLU A 261 -31.82 -28.16 -6.19
C GLU A 261 -31.80 -26.71 -6.69
N ALA A 262 -32.70 -25.84 -6.21
CA ALA A 262 -32.63 -24.41 -6.50
C ALA A 262 -31.34 -23.75 -5.99
N ILE A 263 -30.86 -24.12 -4.80
CA ILE A 263 -29.57 -23.66 -4.25
C ILE A 263 -28.41 -24.17 -5.12
N ARG A 264 -28.45 -25.43 -5.57
CA ARG A 264 -27.44 -26.00 -6.48
C ARG A 264 -27.41 -25.30 -7.84
N ARG A 265 -28.58 -25.02 -8.42
CA ARG A 265 -28.73 -24.23 -9.65
C ARG A 265 -28.11 -22.85 -9.51
N HIS A 266 -28.39 -22.17 -8.40
CA HIS A 266 -27.80 -20.87 -8.12
C HIS A 266 -26.26 -20.94 -7.98
N ARG A 267 -25.70 -21.95 -7.31
CA ARG A 267 -24.23 -22.12 -7.26
C ARG A 267 -23.62 -22.35 -8.64
N ARG A 268 -24.28 -23.13 -9.52
CA ARG A 268 -23.83 -23.30 -10.90
C ARG A 268 -23.87 -21.99 -11.68
N LEU A 269 -24.90 -21.18 -11.48
CA LEU A 269 -24.98 -19.82 -12.03
C LEU A 269 -23.78 -18.97 -11.56
N VAL A 270 -23.49 -18.91 -10.26
CA VAL A 270 -22.36 -18.13 -9.73
C VAL A 270 -21.03 -18.59 -10.36
N ALA A 271 -20.80 -19.90 -10.49
CA ALA A 271 -19.61 -20.42 -11.17
C ALA A 271 -19.52 -20.00 -12.64
N LYS A 272 -20.65 -19.96 -13.37
CA LYS A 272 -20.71 -19.46 -14.75
C LYS A 272 -20.49 -17.95 -14.83
N LEU A 273 -20.98 -17.18 -13.86
CA LEU A 273 -20.73 -15.74 -13.79
C LEU A 273 -19.25 -15.45 -13.52
N GLN A 274 -18.59 -16.24 -12.67
CA GLN A 274 -17.15 -16.14 -12.47
C GLN A 274 -16.35 -16.42 -13.76
N LEU A 275 -16.80 -17.40 -14.56
CA LEU A 275 -16.21 -17.66 -15.87
C LEU A 275 -16.47 -16.49 -16.84
N LEU A 276 -17.69 -15.97 -16.89
CA LEU A 276 -18.05 -14.81 -17.72
C LEU A 276 -17.18 -13.59 -17.37
N ALA A 277 -17.01 -13.29 -16.08
CA ALA A 277 -16.14 -12.20 -15.63
C ALA A 277 -14.72 -12.37 -16.18
N ARG A 278 -14.12 -13.56 -16.04
CA ARG A 278 -12.78 -13.86 -16.60
C ARG A 278 -12.72 -13.76 -18.12
N GLU A 279 -13.77 -14.21 -18.83
CA GLU A 279 -13.83 -14.09 -20.29
C GLU A 279 -13.87 -12.62 -20.76
N LEU A 280 -14.63 -11.77 -20.05
CA LEU A 280 -14.70 -10.33 -20.34
C LEU A 280 -13.34 -9.65 -20.13
N GLU A 281 -12.64 -10.01 -19.07
CA GLU A 281 -11.30 -9.48 -18.75
C GLU A 281 -10.25 -9.87 -19.77
N MET A 282 -10.25 -11.13 -20.18
CA MET A 282 -9.37 -11.62 -21.24
C MET A 282 -9.75 -11.08 -22.62
N GLY A 283 -10.78 -10.23 -22.74
CA GLY A 283 -11.26 -9.68 -24.00
C GLY A 283 -11.85 -10.74 -24.94
N LEU A 284 -12.24 -11.92 -24.42
CA LEU A 284 -12.78 -13.02 -25.21
C LEU A 284 -14.24 -12.80 -25.63
N ARG A 285 -14.91 -11.81 -25.03
CA ARG A 285 -16.32 -11.44 -25.28
C ARG A 285 -16.43 -9.95 -25.64
N PRO A 286 -15.84 -9.49 -26.75
CA PRO A 286 -15.75 -8.07 -27.06
C PRO A 286 -17.11 -7.39 -27.24
N THR A 287 -18.12 -8.08 -27.82
CA THR A 287 -19.47 -7.54 -27.98
C THR A 287 -20.14 -7.32 -26.63
N VAL A 288 -20.18 -8.35 -25.79
CA VAL A 288 -20.75 -8.30 -24.43
C VAL A 288 -20.06 -7.25 -23.57
N SER A 289 -18.74 -7.10 -23.71
CA SER A 289 -17.99 -6.08 -22.97
C SER A 289 -18.20 -4.67 -23.52
N ALA A 290 -18.69 -4.49 -24.74
CA ALA A 290 -18.86 -3.17 -25.35
C ALA A 290 -20.14 -2.47 -24.89
N ASP A 291 -21.13 -3.19 -24.39
CA ASP A 291 -22.43 -2.64 -24.01
C ASP A 291 -22.90 -3.21 -22.67
N LEU A 292 -23.28 -2.33 -21.74
CA LEU A 292 -23.81 -2.75 -20.45
C LEU A 292 -25.14 -3.48 -20.60
N ASP A 293 -25.98 -3.10 -21.56
CA ASP A 293 -27.25 -3.79 -21.80
C ASP A 293 -27.02 -5.21 -22.34
N GLU A 294 -26.02 -5.42 -23.20
CA GLU A 294 -25.64 -6.75 -23.70
C GLU A 294 -25.06 -7.62 -22.56
N LEU A 295 -24.27 -7.03 -21.67
CA LEU A 295 -23.79 -7.70 -20.46
C LEU A 295 -24.94 -8.14 -19.55
N LEU A 296 -25.88 -7.24 -19.24
CA LEU A 296 -27.04 -7.55 -18.41
C LEU A 296 -27.95 -8.59 -19.07
N ALA A 297 -28.15 -8.53 -20.39
CA ALA A 297 -28.88 -9.54 -21.15
C ALA A 297 -28.20 -10.92 -21.10
N THR A 298 -26.86 -10.95 -21.16
CA THR A 298 -26.08 -12.18 -21.02
C THR A 298 -26.24 -12.79 -19.63
N ILE A 299 -26.18 -11.97 -18.58
CA ILE A 299 -26.42 -12.41 -17.19
C ILE A 299 -27.85 -12.92 -17.02
N ALA A 300 -28.83 -12.23 -17.60
CA ALA A 300 -30.24 -12.64 -17.59
C ALA A 300 -30.45 -14.01 -18.26
N ALA A 301 -29.84 -14.23 -19.43
CA ALA A 301 -29.89 -15.52 -20.12
C ALA A 301 -29.24 -16.64 -19.29
N LEU A 302 -28.15 -16.36 -18.57
CA LEU A 302 -27.54 -17.33 -17.65
C LEU A 302 -28.47 -17.69 -16.49
N ILE A 303 -29.14 -16.71 -15.87
CA ILE A 303 -30.13 -16.95 -14.82
C ILE A 303 -31.26 -17.84 -15.34
N GLU A 304 -31.81 -17.55 -16.52
CA GLU A 304 -32.88 -18.35 -17.11
C GLU A 304 -32.43 -19.77 -17.41
N SER A 305 -31.25 -19.93 -18.03
CA SER A 305 -30.71 -21.24 -18.40
C SER A 305 -30.42 -22.16 -17.20
N GLU A 306 -29.89 -21.60 -16.10
CA GLU A 306 -29.51 -22.39 -14.92
C GLU A 306 -30.63 -22.55 -13.91
N CYS A 307 -31.43 -21.51 -13.71
CA CYS A 307 -32.43 -21.48 -12.64
C CYS A 307 -33.85 -21.70 -13.13
N GLY A 308 -34.12 -21.58 -14.44
CA GLY A 308 -35.47 -21.65 -15.02
C GLY A 308 -36.35 -20.48 -14.61
N ILE A 309 -35.75 -19.38 -14.15
CA ILE A 309 -36.44 -18.15 -13.77
C ILE A 309 -36.17 -17.15 -14.89
N PRO A 310 -37.20 -16.67 -15.60
CA PRO A 310 -37.02 -15.63 -16.59
C PRO A 310 -36.44 -14.40 -15.89
N ALA A 311 -35.22 -14.03 -16.24
CA ALA A 311 -34.61 -12.82 -15.69
C ALA A 311 -35.18 -11.59 -16.41
N ALA A 312 -35.52 -10.59 -15.60
CA ALA A 312 -36.28 -9.39 -15.92
C ALA A 312 -36.15 -8.74 -17.29
N ALA A 313 -37.29 -8.27 -17.76
CA ALA A 313 -37.41 -6.93 -18.32
C ALA A 313 -37.42 -5.88 -17.18
N GLY A 314 -36.74 -4.75 -17.34
CA GLY A 314 -36.86 -3.60 -16.42
C GLY A 314 -35.68 -3.30 -15.49
N ASN A 315 -34.45 -3.72 -15.82
CA ASN A 315 -33.26 -3.21 -15.12
C ASN A 315 -33.16 -1.68 -15.28
N LEU A 316 -32.96 -0.95 -14.19
CA LEU A 316 -32.73 0.49 -14.24
C LEU A 316 -31.24 0.75 -14.45
N VAL A 317 -30.87 1.29 -15.62
CA VAL A 317 -29.50 1.69 -15.93
C VAL A 317 -29.43 3.21 -15.94
N LEU A 318 -28.59 3.77 -15.09
CA LEU A 318 -28.26 5.18 -15.09
C LEU A 318 -27.22 5.44 -16.17
N ARG A 319 -27.60 6.20 -17.20
CA ARG A 319 -26.72 6.60 -18.30
C ARG A 319 -26.33 8.06 -18.09
N LEU A 320 -25.06 8.29 -17.77
CA LEU A 320 -24.48 9.61 -17.52
C LEU A 320 -23.63 10.01 -18.74
N PRO A 321 -24.12 10.94 -19.58
CA PRO A 321 -23.40 11.40 -20.77
C PRO A 321 -21.93 11.72 -20.48
N PHE A 322 -21.03 11.22 -21.31
CA PHE A 322 -19.57 11.40 -21.23
C PHE A 322 -18.89 10.79 -19.99
N VAL A 323 -19.63 10.28 -19.01
CA VAL A 323 -19.10 9.60 -17.82
C VAL A 323 -19.17 8.10 -18.02
N GLY A 324 -20.36 7.55 -18.25
CA GLY A 324 -20.56 6.12 -18.39
C GLY A 324 -21.96 5.67 -18.03
N GLU A 325 -22.08 4.38 -17.77
CA GLU A 325 -23.35 3.69 -17.51
C GLU A 325 -23.20 2.83 -16.27
N ILE A 326 -24.21 2.80 -15.42
CA ILE A 326 -24.19 2.00 -14.21
C ILE A 326 -25.57 1.42 -13.90
N LEU A 327 -25.60 0.16 -13.48
CA LEU A 327 -26.80 -0.47 -12.95
C LEU A 327 -27.20 0.24 -11.65
N ASP A 328 -28.45 0.72 -11.57
CA ASP A 328 -28.95 1.36 -10.36
C ASP A 328 -29.17 0.29 -9.28
N ASN A 329 -28.42 0.42 -8.19
CA ASN A 329 -28.55 -0.42 -7.01
C ASN A 329 -29.41 0.24 -5.92
N GLY A 330 -29.96 1.43 -6.14
CA GLY A 330 -30.85 2.09 -5.20
C GLY A 330 -32.31 1.64 -5.32
N GLU A 331 -32.78 1.38 -6.53
CA GLU A 331 -34.15 0.89 -6.75
C GLU A 331 -34.12 -0.48 -7.43
N PHE A 332 -34.86 -1.44 -6.86
CA PHE A 332 -35.00 -2.79 -7.40
C PHE A 332 -36.42 -3.00 -7.94
N PRO A 333 -36.67 -2.69 -9.22
CA PRO A 333 -37.92 -3.09 -9.86
C PRO A 333 -38.15 -4.59 -9.68
N ALA A 334 -39.38 -4.97 -9.33
CA ALA A 334 -39.74 -6.37 -9.18
C ALA A 334 -39.45 -7.13 -10.48
N GLY A 335 -38.81 -8.29 -10.34
CA GLY A 335 -38.35 -9.12 -11.44
C GLY A 335 -36.94 -8.79 -11.95
N SER A 336 -36.34 -7.63 -11.61
CA SER A 336 -34.99 -7.20 -12.04
C SER A 336 -33.90 -8.22 -11.73
N ILE A 337 -32.74 -8.11 -12.40
CA ILE A 337 -31.57 -8.96 -12.10
C ILE A 337 -31.17 -8.81 -10.62
N ASN A 338 -31.20 -7.58 -10.10
CA ASN A 338 -30.92 -7.34 -8.70
C ASN A 338 -32.01 -7.85 -7.75
N ASP A 339 -33.30 -7.82 -8.13
CA ASP A 339 -34.37 -8.48 -7.35
C ASP A 339 -34.12 -9.99 -7.20
N TYR A 340 -33.66 -10.64 -8.27
CA TYR A 340 -33.24 -12.05 -8.23
C TYR A 340 -32.10 -12.30 -7.22
N PHE A 341 -31.01 -11.51 -7.27
CA PHE A 341 -29.87 -11.68 -6.36
C PHE A 341 -30.22 -11.27 -4.92
N GLN A 342 -31.00 -10.21 -4.74
CA GLN A 342 -31.38 -9.72 -3.41
C GLN A 342 -32.22 -10.74 -2.65
N SER A 343 -33.10 -11.48 -3.34
CA SER A 343 -33.85 -12.62 -2.76
C SER A 343 -32.97 -13.79 -2.30
N ARG A 344 -31.66 -13.71 -2.58
CA ARG A 344 -30.60 -14.66 -2.25
C ARG A 344 -29.47 -14.02 -1.42
N GLY A 345 -29.74 -12.89 -0.78
CA GLY A 345 -28.78 -12.21 0.09
C GLY A 345 -27.57 -11.67 -0.67
N GLN A 346 -27.72 -11.34 -1.95
CA GLN A 346 -26.63 -10.89 -2.82
C GLN A 346 -27.02 -9.64 -3.61
N VAL A 347 -26.04 -8.88 -4.05
CA VAL A 347 -26.24 -7.74 -4.97
C VAL A 347 -25.23 -7.79 -6.10
N LEU A 348 -25.73 -7.60 -7.32
CA LEU A 348 -24.92 -7.46 -8.52
C LEU A 348 -24.63 -5.98 -8.74
N PHE A 349 -23.35 -5.65 -8.89
CA PHE A 349 -22.92 -4.34 -9.32
C PHE A 349 -22.38 -4.46 -10.74
N ALA A 350 -22.85 -3.60 -11.64
CA ALA A 350 -22.43 -3.63 -13.04
C ALA A 350 -22.35 -2.20 -13.59
N GLY A 351 -21.35 -1.94 -14.43
CA GLY A 351 -21.16 -0.62 -15.00
C GLY A 351 -20.06 -0.57 -16.05
N LYS A 352 -19.96 0.59 -16.69
CA LYS A 352 -19.03 0.88 -17.77
C LYS A 352 -18.66 2.36 -17.75
N VAL A 353 -17.38 2.68 -17.79
CA VAL A 353 -16.91 4.05 -18.05
C VAL A 353 -16.92 4.31 -19.56
N THR A 354 -17.18 5.54 -19.99
CA THR A 354 -17.18 5.92 -21.40
C THR A 354 -15.82 5.58 -22.04
N GLY A 355 -15.83 4.77 -23.10
CA GLY A 355 -14.60 4.31 -23.77
C GLY A 355 -13.99 3.04 -23.19
N GLU A 356 -14.51 2.52 -22.07
CA GLU A 356 -14.06 1.27 -21.46
C GLU A 356 -15.03 0.10 -21.71
N SER A 357 -14.63 -1.09 -21.26
CA SER A 357 -15.47 -2.28 -21.24
C SER A 357 -16.42 -2.30 -20.04
N ALA A 358 -17.64 -2.79 -20.26
CA ALA A 358 -18.62 -3.11 -19.24
C ALA A 358 -18.11 -4.28 -18.38
N ARG A 359 -18.30 -4.15 -17.08
CA ARG A 359 -17.81 -5.08 -16.06
C ARG A 359 -18.83 -5.22 -14.94
N PHE A 360 -18.70 -6.27 -14.15
CA PHE A 360 -19.58 -6.52 -13.01
C PHE A 360 -18.86 -7.29 -11.90
N PHE A 361 -19.45 -7.26 -10.71
CA PHE A 361 -19.06 -8.11 -9.59
C PHE A 361 -20.30 -8.47 -8.76
N LEU A 362 -20.21 -9.56 -7.98
CA LEU A 362 -21.30 -10.09 -7.16
C LEU A 362 -20.83 -10.30 -5.73
N MET A 363 -21.54 -9.76 -4.74
CA MET A 363 -21.21 -9.89 -3.32
C MET A 363 -22.40 -10.40 -2.50
N ASN A 364 -22.13 -11.08 -1.37
CA ASN A 364 -23.15 -11.32 -0.36
C ASN A 364 -23.33 -10.04 0.47
N VAL A 365 -24.56 -9.74 0.88
CA VAL A 365 -24.91 -8.54 1.65
C VAL A 365 -25.21 -8.93 3.10
N VAL A 366 -24.47 -8.32 4.02
CA VAL A 366 -24.66 -8.44 5.47
C VAL A 366 -25.71 -7.45 5.98
N ASP A 367 -25.73 -6.23 5.41
CA ASP A 367 -26.65 -5.16 5.81
C ASP A 367 -26.97 -4.21 4.64
N GLY A 368 -28.22 -3.69 4.61
CA GLY A 368 -28.75 -2.72 3.63
C GLY A 368 -30.29 -2.78 3.54
N PRO A 369 -31.03 -1.64 3.37
CA PRO A 369 -30.88 -0.81 2.18
C PRO A 369 -31.12 0.71 2.34
N ARG A 370 -31.56 1.27 3.48
CA ARG A 370 -31.85 2.71 3.55
C ARG A 370 -31.38 3.33 4.85
N ARG A 371 -30.40 4.23 4.75
CA ARG A 371 -29.90 5.01 5.88
C ARG A 371 -30.32 6.46 5.71
N ARG A 372 -30.61 7.12 6.83
CA ARG A 372 -30.72 8.58 6.85
C ARG A 372 -29.31 9.13 6.87
N ASP A 373 -29.08 10.19 6.11
CA ASP A 373 -27.90 11.02 6.24
C ASP A 373 -27.74 11.41 7.72
N PRO A 374 -26.71 10.89 8.41
CA PRO A 374 -26.55 11.15 9.83
C PRO A 374 -26.12 12.60 10.12
N TRP A 375 -25.68 13.37 9.11
CA TRP A 375 -24.88 14.57 9.33
C TRP A 375 -25.42 15.85 8.70
N SER A 376 -26.22 15.79 7.63
CA SER A 376 -26.81 17.02 7.06
C SER A 376 -27.97 17.60 7.87
N GLY A 377 -28.53 16.85 8.85
CA GLY A 377 -29.74 17.23 9.60
C GLY A 377 -30.97 17.47 8.70
N ARG A 378 -30.82 17.31 7.39
CA ARG A 378 -31.83 17.48 6.35
C ARG A 378 -32.17 16.10 5.84
N VAL A 379 -33.40 15.69 6.08
CA VAL A 379 -33.99 14.56 5.35
C VAL A 379 -34.08 15.01 3.90
N SER A 380 -33.18 14.57 3.02
CA SER A 380 -33.61 14.44 1.63
C SER A 380 -34.67 13.33 1.64
N GLU A 381 -35.82 13.58 1.02
CA GLU A 381 -36.89 12.58 0.91
C GLU A 381 -36.40 11.31 0.17
N GLU A 382 -35.24 11.35 -0.48
CA GLU A 382 -34.65 10.27 -1.28
C GLU A 382 -33.72 9.31 -0.51
N GLY A 383 -33.07 9.68 0.60
CA GLY A 383 -32.14 8.78 1.33
C GLY A 383 -30.91 8.32 0.49
N TYR A 384 -30.12 7.38 1.02
CA TYR A 384 -29.06 6.67 0.27
C TYR A 384 -29.04 5.19 0.66
N PHE A 385 -28.41 4.37 -0.20
CA PHE A 385 -28.32 2.93 -0.03
C PHE A 385 -26.89 2.53 0.35
N GLU A 386 -26.78 1.85 1.48
CA GLU A 386 -25.51 1.30 1.97
C GLU A 386 -25.56 -0.22 1.81
N TYR A 387 -24.52 -0.76 1.20
CA TYR A 387 -24.30 -2.20 1.08
C TYR A 387 -23.03 -2.59 1.81
N LEU A 388 -23.19 -3.35 2.91
CA LEU A 388 -22.05 -3.94 3.59
C LEU A 388 -21.88 -5.37 3.09
N GLY A 389 -20.78 -5.63 2.37
CA GLY A 389 -20.54 -6.90 1.69
C GLY A 389 -19.53 -7.80 2.38
N GLU A 390 -19.74 -9.11 2.29
CA GLU A 390 -18.77 -10.16 2.65
C GLU A 390 -18.70 -11.25 1.56
N ASN A 391 -17.61 -12.03 1.54
CA ASN A 391 -17.44 -13.18 0.67
C ASN A 391 -17.78 -12.86 -0.81
N VAL A 392 -17.07 -11.90 -1.41
CA VAL A 392 -17.35 -11.49 -2.80
C VAL A 392 -17.18 -12.69 -3.74
N LEU A 393 -18.29 -13.08 -4.36
CA LEU A 393 -18.44 -14.33 -5.07
C LEU A 393 -17.93 -14.28 -6.52
N VAL A 394 -18.01 -13.10 -7.13
CA VAL A 394 -17.48 -12.84 -8.47
C VAL A 394 -16.65 -11.58 -8.41
N ARG A 395 -15.33 -11.71 -8.59
CA ARG A 395 -14.39 -10.59 -8.73
C ARG A 395 -13.80 -10.54 -10.14
N PRO A 396 -13.67 -9.34 -10.75
CA PRO A 396 -12.72 -9.12 -11.83
C PRO A 396 -11.27 -9.23 -11.30
N GLY A 397 -10.42 -9.97 -11.99
CA GLY A 397 -8.99 -10.18 -11.74
C GLY A 397 -8.03 -9.03 -12.07
N ASP A 398 -8.40 -7.98 -12.80
CA ASP A 398 -7.58 -6.75 -12.93
C ASP A 398 -8.42 -5.46 -13.04
N ASP A 399 -8.15 -4.52 -12.12
CA ASP A 399 -8.37 -3.06 -12.18
C ASP A 399 -9.49 -2.51 -13.07
N ALA A 400 -10.72 -2.68 -12.58
CA ALA A 400 -11.81 -1.73 -12.87
C ALA A 400 -12.47 -1.15 -11.61
N PHE A 401 -12.39 -1.91 -10.51
CA PHE A 401 -12.86 -1.48 -9.19
C PHE A 401 -11.78 -1.43 -8.11
N GLY A 402 -10.55 -1.89 -8.40
CA GLY A 402 -9.42 -1.94 -7.48
C GLY A 402 -9.66 -2.80 -6.23
N GLU A 403 -8.59 -3.13 -5.51
CA GLU A 403 -8.68 -3.56 -4.11
C GLU A 403 -9.08 -2.37 -3.22
N THR A 404 -10.27 -1.80 -3.45
CA THR A 404 -10.79 -0.67 -2.67
C THR A 404 -11.73 -1.18 -1.59
N ALA A 405 -11.52 -0.69 -0.37
CA ALA A 405 -12.29 -1.09 0.80
C ALA A 405 -13.76 -0.60 0.75
N GLY A 406 -14.04 0.39 -0.10
CA GLY A 406 -15.35 0.94 -0.36
C GLY A 406 -15.39 1.65 -1.71
N ARG A 407 -16.60 1.88 -2.23
CA ARG A 407 -16.80 2.74 -3.40
C ARG A 407 -18.20 3.35 -3.45
N ALA A 408 -18.23 4.65 -3.73
CA ALA A 408 -19.45 5.38 -4.01
C ALA A 408 -19.91 5.26 -5.47
N LEU A 409 -21.21 5.10 -5.63
CA LEU A 409 -21.97 5.15 -6.88
C LEU A 409 -22.87 6.40 -6.85
N TYR A 410 -23.87 6.49 -7.73
CA TYR A 410 -24.73 7.67 -7.80
C TYR A 410 -25.61 7.88 -6.56
N ARG A 411 -26.29 6.83 -6.09
CA ARG A 411 -27.25 6.86 -4.97
C ARG A 411 -26.92 5.86 -3.85
N SER A 412 -25.84 5.13 -4.03
CA SER A 412 -25.44 4.04 -3.14
C SER A 412 -23.92 4.02 -3.00
N TYR A 413 -23.44 3.35 -1.97
CA TYR A 413 -22.05 2.90 -1.91
C TYR A 413 -22.03 1.48 -1.35
N TYR A 414 -20.91 0.80 -1.56
CA TYR A 414 -20.65 -0.47 -0.91
C TYR A 414 -19.35 -0.42 -0.12
N LEU A 415 -19.26 -1.28 0.89
CA LEU A 415 -18.06 -1.54 1.68
C LEU A 415 -17.73 -3.03 1.60
N ASP A 416 -16.47 -3.36 1.30
CA ASP A 416 -16.01 -4.75 1.16
C ASP A 416 -15.29 -5.21 2.44
N LEU A 417 -15.97 -6.03 3.25
CA LEU A 417 -15.41 -6.55 4.50
C LEU A 417 -14.23 -7.50 4.27
N ASP A 418 -14.17 -8.18 3.12
CA ASP A 418 -13.06 -9.08 2.81
C ASP A 418 -11.73 -8.31 2.64
N ILE A 419 -11.81 -7.01 2.32
CA ILE A 419 -10.66 -6.10 2.23
C ILE A 419 -10.45 -5.38 3.57
N LEU A 420 -11.52 -4.88 4.19
CA LEU A 420 -11.45 -4.10 5.43
C LEU A 420 -10.92 -4.92 6.61
N ILE A 421 -11.31 -6.18 6.76
CA ILE A 421 -10.91 -7.01 7.90
C ILE A 421 -9.40 -7.29 7.90
N PRO A 422 -8.79 -7.82 6.80
CA PRO A 422 -7.34 -7.96 6.74
C PRO A 422 -6.60 -6.64 6.88
N TRP A 423 -7.14 -5.55 6.32
CA TRP A 423 -6.56 -4.22 6.49
C TRP A 423 -6.52 -3.79 7.96
N LYS A 424 -7.65 -3.88 8.69
CA LYS A 424 -7.70 -3.59 10.13
C LYS A 424 -6.70 -4.43 10.92
N ARG A 425 -6.59 -5.73 10.61
CA ARG A 425 -5.60 -6.61 11.27
C ARG A 425 -4.16 -6.14 11.03
N ARG A 426 -3.82 -5.70 9.82
CA ARG A 426 -2.49 -5.11 9.53
C ARG A 426 -2.23 -3.84 10.35
N LEU A 427 -3.22 -2.95 10.46
CA LEU A 427 -3.09 -1.72 11.25
C LEU A 427 -2.93 -2.02 12.75
N LEU A 428 -3.68 -3.00 13.28
CA LEU A 428 -3.54 -3.41 14.69
C LEU A 428 -2.17 -4.04 14.97
N ALA A 429 -1.64 -4.85 14.05
CA ALA A 429 -0.29 -5.41 14.18
C ALA A 429 0.80 -4.33 14.15
N GLU A 430 0.60 -3.22 13.45
CA GLU A 430 1.55 -2.10 13.38
C GLU A 430 1.78 -1.43 14.75
N ILE A 431 0.72 -1.39 15.58
CA ILE A 431 0.70 -0.75 16.90
C ILE A 431 0.81 -1.74 18.07
N ASP A 432 0.92 -3.04 17.78
CA ASP A 432 1.19 -4.08 18.77
C ASP A 432 2.66 -4.02 19.21
N LEU A 433 2.94 -3.04 20.07
CA LEU A 433 4.29 -2.65 20.49
C LEU A 433 4.40 -2.71 22.02
N PRO A 434 5.62 -2.91 22.57
CA PRO A 434 5.86 -2.81 24.01
C PRO A 434 5.38 -1.47 24.59
N ASP A 435 4.90 -1.46 25.84
CA ASP A 435 4.35 -0.25 26.49
C ASP A 435 5.30 0.95 26.44
N GLN A 436 6.59 0.72 26.68
CA GLN A 436 7.60 1.77 26.64
C GLN A 436 7.69 2.41 25.26
N THR A 437 7.62 1.61 24.20
CA THR A 437 7.62 2.06 22.81
C THR A 437 6.37 2.86 22.48
N ARG A 438 5.20 2.39 22.93
CA ARG A 438 3.93 3.11 22.76
C ARG A 438 3.96 4.48 23.45
N GLN A 439 4.43 4.54 24.69
CA GLN A 439 4.59 5.80 25.42
C GLN A 439 5.55 6.75 24.70
N ARG A 440 6.63 6.20 24.15
CA ARG A 440 7.62 6.96 23.39
C ARG A 440 7.01 7.61 22.16
N LEU A 441 6.27 6.84 21.35
CA LEU A 441 5.59 7.34 20.16
C LEU A 441 4.59 8.45 20.47
N LEU A 442 3.78 8.27 21.51
CA LEU A 442 2.81 9.28 21.96
C LEU A 442 3.46 10.53 22.58
N SER A 443 4.76 10.46 22.89
CA SER A 443 5.57 11.57 23.40
C SER A 443 6.42 12.25 22.32
N THR A 444 6.42 11.70 21.09
CA THR A 444 7.21 12.22 19.97
C THR A 444 6.86 13.68 19.70
N ARG A 445 7.88 14.49 19.42
CA ARG A 445 7.68 15.88 18.99
C ARG A 445 8.18 16.13 17.58
N GLY A 446 8.58 15.08 16.86
CA GLY A 446 9.19 15.22 15.56
C GLY A 446 10.58 15.79 15.62
N LEU A 447 11.05 16.20 14.46
CA LEU A 447 12.42 16.64 14.24
C LEU A 447 12.52 18.15 14.31
N GLU A 448 13.74 18.66 14.55
CA GLU A 448 13.98 20.11 14.61
C GLU A 448 13.60 20.78 13.29
N ALA A 449 12.92 21.92 13.40
CA ALA A 449 12.42 22.69 12.28
C ALA A 449 12.72 24.17 12.50
N ASN A 450 13.48 24.74 11.56
CA ASN A 450 13.84 26.13 11.53
C ASN A 450 13.01 26.86 10.46
N GLY A 451 11.89 27.42 10.90
CA GLY A 451 10.98 28.20 10.04
C GLY A 451 9.84 27.39 9.42
N PHE A 452 8.98 28.11 8.72
CA PHE A 452 7.71 27.61 8.17
C PHE A 452 7.90 26.39 7.25
N GLU A 453 8.78 26.51 6.25
CA GLU A 453 8.99 25.45 5.24
C GLU A 453 9.40 24.11 5.85
N GLN A 454 10.26 24.12 6.88
CA GLN A 454 10.67 22.90 7.57
C GLN A 454 9.56 22.36 8.46
N ARG A 455 8.77 23.23 9.10
CA ARG A 455 7.67 22.82 9.97
C ARG A 455 6.52 22.14 9.25
N THR A 456 6.17 22.63 8.07
CA THR A 456 5.02 22.15 7.26
C THR A 456 5.42 21.13 6.20
N ARG A 457 6.65 20.61 6.25
CA ARG A 457 7.18 19.65 5.28
C ARG A 457 6.45 18.30 5.37
N ILE A 458 6.06 17.73 4.22
CA ILE A 458 5.27 16.49 4.13
C ILE A 458 5.98 15.29 3.48
N ASP A 459 7.14 15.51 2.85
CA ASP A 459 7.89 14.49 2.08
C ASP A 459 8.58 13.43 2.95
N ARG A 460 8.56 13.59 4.28
CA ARG A 460 9.16 12.68 5.24
C ARG A 460 8.14 12.32 6.32
N PRO A 461 7.10 11.53 5.99
CA PRO A 461 6.00 11.23 6.92
C PRO A 461 6.38 10.38 8.14
N LEU A 462 7.58 9.79 8.15
CA LEU A 462 8.10 8.89 9.20
C LEU A 462 7.00 7.97 9.80
N GLU A 463 7.11 7.62 11.08
CA GLU A 463 6.08 6.86 11.84
C GLU A 463 4.97 7.79 12.38
N ALA A 464 4.72 8.93 11.72
CA ALA A 464 3.62 9.83 12.12
C ALA A 464 2.26 9.13 11.94
N ALA A 465 2.11 8.32 10.88
CA ALA A 465 0.93 7.48 10.69
C ALA A 465 0.73 6.50 11.86
N THR A 466 1.80 5.82 12.30
CA THR A 466 1.78 4.88 13.44
C THR A 466 1.42 5.58 14.76
N SER A 467 1.97 6.78 14.98
CA SER A 467 1.66 7.58 16.17
C SER A 467 0.20 8.02 16.19
N LEU A 468 -0.35 8.37 15.02
CA LEU A 468 -1.77 8.69 14.83
C LEU A 468 -2.67 7.47 15.03
N LEU A 469 -2.29 6.30 14.49
CA LEU A 469 -2.99 5.04 14.72
C LEU A 469 -3.02 4.67 16.21
N LEU A 470 -1.86 4.75 16.88
CA LEU A 470 -1.74 4.45 18.30
C LEU A 470 -2.59 5.43 19.12
N ARG A 471 -2.62 6.71 18.73
CA ARG A 471 -3.49 7.71 19.35
C ARG A 471 -4.96 7.37 19.16
N ALA A 472 -5.39 7.04 17.95
CA ALA A 472 -6.76 6.61 17.66
C ALA A 472 -7.16 5.40 18.51
N TRP A 473 -6.31 4.37 18.55
CA TRP A 473 -6.54 3.17 19.36
C TRP A 473 -6.63 3.49 20.86
N THR A 474 -5.76 4.37 21.37
CA THR A 474 -5.78 4.79 22.78
C THR A 474 -7.07 5.53 23.15
N LEU A 475 -7.65 6.31 22.23
CA LEU A 475 -8.87 7.08 22.46
C LEU A 475 -10.14 6.22 22.37
N HIS A 476 -10.19 5.29 21.42
CA HIS A 476 -11.43 4.54 21.13
C HIS A 476 -11.43 3.09 21.66
N GLY A 477 -10.29 2.54 22.05
CA GLY A 477 -10.13 1.13 22.45
C GLY A 477 -10.14 0.12 21.29
N ASP A 478 -10.52 0.57 20.09
CA ASP A 478 -10.50 -0.16 18.82
C ASP A 478 -10.30 0.87 17.67
N LEU A 479 -9.97 0.41 16.47
CA LEU A 479 -9.91 1.25 15.27
C LEU A 479 -11.26 1.21 14.54
N PRO A 480 -12.02 2.32 14.48
CA PRO A 480 -13.34 2.38 13.83
C PRO A 480 -13.22 2.48 12.30
N LEU A 481 -12.49 1.53 11.69
CA LEU A 481 -12.11 1.56 10.29
C LEU A 481 -13.30 1.54 9.33
N VAL A 482 -14.32 0.72 9.63
CA VAL A 482 -15.53 0.60 8.80
C VAL A 482 -16.25 1.94 8.76
N GLU A 483 -16.47 2.57 9.91
CA GLU A 483 -17.11 3.87 10.04
C GLU A 483 -16.27 5.00 9.42
N THR A 484 -14.94 4.90 9.46
CA THR A 484 -14.05 5.85 8.81
C THR A 484 -14.14 5.77 7.29
N VAL A 485 -14.08 4.56 6.71
CA VAL A 485 -14.26 4.38 5.25
C VAL A 485 -15.68 4.76 4.83
N ARG A 486 -16.69 4.41 5.64
CA ARG A 486 -18.07 4.87 5.45
C ARG A 486 -18.15 6.39 5.35
N ALA A 487 -17.45 7.13 6.23
CA ALA A 487 -17.43 8.59 6.19
C ALA A 487 -16.85 9.11 4.87
N HIS A 488 -15.77 8.51 4.39
CA HIS A 488 -15.15 8.85 3.11
C HIS A 488 -16.13 8.61 1.94
N GLU A 489 -16.75 7.43 1.84
CA GLU A 489 -17.71 7.12 0.76
C GLU A 489 -18.94 8.03 0.78
N LEU A 490 -19.39 8.44 1.98
CA LEU A 490 -20.45 9.43 2.12
C LEU A 490 -20.03 10.80 1.56
N GLY A 491 -18.75 11.17 1.70
CA GLY A 491 -18.19 12.37 1.08
C GLY A 491 -18.35 12.35 -0.44
N HIS A 492 -18.04 11.23 -1.09
CA HIS A 492 -18.28 11.07 -2.53
C HIS A 492 -19.77 11.14 -2.91
N LEU A 493 -20.68 10.62 -2.07
CA LEU A 493 -22.12 10.79 -2.31
C LEU A 493 -22.57 12.25 -2.21
N VAL A 494 -21.98 13.03 -1.31
CA VAL A 494 -22.21 14.48 -1.23
C VAL A 494 -21.74 15.17 -2.51
N ASP A 495 -20.56 14.80 -3.02
CA ASP A 495 -20.05 15.32 -4.29
C ASP A 495 -20.91 14.90 -5.48
N ALA A 496 -21.30 13.64 -5.58
CA ALA A 496 -22.21 13.15 -6.62
C ALA A 496 -23.51 13.96 -6.63
N ARG A 497 -24.09 14.22 -5.44
CA ARG A 497 -25.26 15.09 -5.30
C ARG A 497 -24.99 16.56 -5.57
N HIS A 498 -23.74 17.02 -5.58
CA HIS A 498 -23.40 18.40 -5.89
C HIS A 498 -23.15 18.61 -7.39
N TYR A 499 -22.52 17.64 -8.08
CA TYR A 499 -22.09 17.79 -9.47
C TYR A 499 -22.98 17.06 -10.48
N LEU A 500 -23.71 16.01 -10.07
CA LEU A 500 -24.58 15.24 -10.97
C LEU A 500 -26.07 15.61 -10.84
N PRO A 501 -26.85 15.43 -11.92
CA PRO A 501 -26.41 15.11 -13.29
C PRO A 501 -25.78 16.35 -13.98
N ILE A 502 -24.80 16.12 -14.85
CA ILE A 502 -23.90 17.17 -15.39
C ILE A 502 -24.68 18.25 -16.16
N GLU A 503 -25.72 17.84 -16.87
CA GLU A 503 -26.52 18.68 -17.79
C GLU A 503 -27.24 19.80 -17.06
N ASN A 504 -27.64 19.55 -15.81
CA ASN A 504 -28.42 20.49 -15.01
C ASN A 504 -27.56 21.31 -14.04
N ARG A 505 -26.24 21.10 -14.02
CA ARG A 505 -25.33 21.67 -13.03
C ARG A 505 -24.09 22.31 -13.64
N PHE A 506 -24.28 23.07 -14.71
CA PHE A 506 -23.18 23.66 -15.47
C PHE A 506 -22.18 24.44 -14.61
N LEU A 507 -22.64 25.33 -13.72
CA LEU A 507 -21.74 26.14 -12.88
C LEU A 507 -20.92 25.28 -11.89
N SER A 508 -21.55 24.30 -11.24
CA SER A 508 -20.85 23.37 -10.35
C SER A 508 -19.84 22.52 -11.14
N ASN A 509 -20.18 22.06 -12.34
CA ASN A 509 -19.26 21.28 -13.17
C ASN A 509 -18.10 22.12 -13.71
N LEU A 510 -18.35 23.39 -14.08
CA LEU A 510 -17.30 24.33 -14.45
C LEU A 510 -16.36 24.59 -13.26
N TRP A 511 -16.91 24.75 -12.06
CA TRP A 511 -16.11 24.86 -10.84
C TRP A 511 -15.25 23.62 -10.60
N LEU A 512 -15.84 22.42 -10.72
CA LEU A 512 -15.11 21.16 -10.58
C LEU A 512 -13.96 21.05 -11.59
N ALA A 513 -14.21 21.41 -12.85
CA ALA A 513 -13.20 21.43 -13.89
C ALA A 513 -12.08 22.42 -13.60
N LEU A 514 -12.40 23.62 -13.08
CA LEU A 514 -11.41 24.61 -12.66
C LEU A 514 -10.52 24.08 -11.52
N GLN A 515 -11.11 23.43 -10.52
CA GLN A 515 -10.37 22.83 -9.40
C GLN A 515 -9.46 21.69 -9.86
N GLY A 516 -9.94 20.88 -10.79
CA GLY A 516 -9.17 19.78 -11.38
C GLY A 516 -8.23 20.20 -12.52
N GLY A 517 -8.08 21.50 -12.81
CA GLY A 517 -7.22 21.99 -13.89
C GLY A 517 -7.62 21.51 -15.30
N PHE A 518 -8.90 21.18 -15.50
CA PHE A 518 -9.45 20.60 -16.73
C PHE A 518 -8.84 19.24 -17.14
N VAL A 519 -8.25 18.51 -16.19
CA VAL A 519 -7.69 17.17 -16.41
C VAL A 519 -8.40 16.17 -15.52
N ALA A 520 -8.78 15.00 -16.07
CA ALA A 520 -9.53 13.96 -15.35
C ALA A 520 -8.84 13.54 -14.04
N GLY A 521 -7.52 13.32 -14.06
CA GLY A 521 -6.75 13.00 -12.86
C GLY A 521 -6.76 14.12 -11.81
N GLY A 522 -6.80 15.38 -12.22
CA GLY A 522 -6.92 16.53 -11.31
C GLY A 522 -8.31 16.62 -10.69
N ILE A 523 -9.37 16.36 -11.46
CA ILE A 523 -10.75 16.30 -10.96
C ILE A 523 -10.89 15.19 -9.93
N MET A 524 -10.41 13.97 -10.25
CA MET A 524 -10.41 12.85 -9.30
C MET A 524 -9.65 13.23 -8.03
N SER A 525 -8.42 13.77 -8.16
CA SER A 525 -7.65 14.23 -7.00
C SER A 525 -8.37 15.25 -6.13
N TYR A 526 -9.20 16.13 -6.72
CA TYR A 526 -10.02 17.09 -5.97
C TYR A 526 -11.17 16.41 -5.23
N LEU A 527 -11.88 15.48 -5.87
CA LEU A 527 -12.96 14.71 -5.25
C LEU A 527 -12.44 13.84 -4.10
N GLU A 528 -11.25 13.24 -4.24
CA GLU A 528 -10.60 12.48 -3.18
C GLU A 528 -10.21 13.35 -1.98
N GLU A 529 -9.69 14.56 -2.23
CA GLU A 529 -9.46 15.53 -1.16
C GLU A 529 -10.77 15.90 -0.44
N ALA A 530 -11.85 16.14 -1.19
CA ALA A 530 -13.14 16.52 -0.62
C ALA A 530 -13.76 15.40 0.24
N ALA A 531 -13.70 14.15 -0.24
CA ALA A 531 -14.18 12.98 0.48
C ALA A 531 -13.38 12.73 1.78
N GLU A 532 -12.05 12.86 1.72
CA GLU A 532 -11.20 12.68 2.89
C GLU A 532 -11.36 13.84 3.90
N LEU A 533 -11.56 15.06 3.42
CA LEU A 533 -11.90 16.20 4.26
C LEU A 533 -13.25 16.00 4.97
N HIS A 534 -14.22 15.39 4.28
CA HIS A 534 -15.49 15.01 4.88
C HIS A 534 -15.29 13.96 6.00
N ALA A 535 -14.43 12.96 5.76
CA ALA A 535 -14.06 11.96 6.77
C ALA A 535 -13.35 12.60 7.99
N LEU A 536 -12.46 13.59 7.79
CA LEU A 536 -11.84 14.32 8.90
C LEU A 536 -12.86 15.05 9.78
N ARG A 537 -13.88 15.66 9.17
CA ARG A 537 -14.90 16.44 9.88
C ARG A 537 -15.89 15.58 10.63
N HIS A 538 -16.33 14.48 10.03
CA HIS A 538 -17.50 13.74 10.50
C HIS A 538 -17.22 12.28 10.86
N GLY A 539 -16.07 11.76 10.47
CA GLY A 539 -15.65 10.40 10.80
C GLY A 539 -15.47 10.21 12.31
N PRO A 540 -15.53 8.96 12.78
CA PRO A 540 -15.46 8.61 14.21
C PRO A 540 -14.11 8.94 14.84
N SER A 541 -13.03 8.88 14.06
CA SER A 541 -11.66 9.11 14.53
C SER A 541 -10.87 9.93 13.50
N PRO A 542 -10.70 11.25 13.71
CA PRO A 542 -9.95 12.09 12.79
C PRO A 542 -8.45 11.76 12.82
N HIS A 543 -7.93 11.19 13.90
CA HIS A 543 -6.56 10.66 13.95
C HIS A 543 -6.36 9.48 13.00
N LEU A 544 -7.34 8.57 12.89
CA LEU A 544 -7.26 7.45 11.94
C LEU A 544 -7.26 7.96 10.49
N VAL A 545 -8.10 8.95 10.18
CA VAL A 545 -8.14 9.60 8.85
C VAL A 545 -6.81 10.30 8.55
N LEU A 546 -6.26 11.06 9.50
CA LEU A 546 -4.91 11.64 9.35
C LEU A 546 -3.84 10.56 9.19
N ALA A 547 -3.95 9.40 9.86
CA ALA A 547 -2.99 8.31 9.70
C ALA A 547 -2.99 7.78 8.26
N GLU A 548 -4.16 7.61 7.65
CA GLU A 548 -4.28 7.20 6.25
C GLU A 548 -3.76 8.27 5.30
N LEU A 549 -4.13 9.54 5.48
CA LEU A 549 -3.57 10.68 4.73
C LEU A 549 -2.04 10.68 4.70
N VAL A 550 -1.42 10.49 5.87
CA VAL A 550 0.03 10.45 6.03
C VAL A 550 0.64 9.22 5.35
N ARG A 551 -0.02 8.06 5.45
CA ARG A 551 0.44 6.81 4.85
C ARG A 551 0.36 6.81 3.33
N SER A 552 -0.63 7.51 2.77
CA SER A 552 -0.81 7.65 1.32
C SER A 552 0.18 8.61 0.67
N ILE A 553 1.04 9.30 1.43
CA ILE A 553 2.10 10.13 0.84
C ILE A 553 3.09 9.21 0.10
N PRO A 554 3.17 9.31 -1.23
CA PRO A 554 4.03 8.47 -2.05
C PRO A 554 5.49 8.59 -1.61
N ARG A 555 6.17 7.46 -1.48
CA ARG A 555 7.62 7.40 -1.25
C ARG A 555 8.44 7.74 -2.51
N GLN A 556 7.80 7.80 -3.70
CA GLN A 556 8.34 8.23 -4.99
C GLN A 556 7.30 9.02 -5.81
N GLU A 557 7.72 9.74 -6.85
CA GLU A 557 6.90 10.74 -7.57
C GLU A 557 5.63 10.21 -8.27
N GLU A 558 5.55 8.91 -8.55
CA GLU A 558 4.37 8.33 -9.20
C GLU A 558 3.31 7.93 -8.18
N SER A 559 2.17 8.61 -8.22
CA SER A 559 1.01 8.24 -7.41
C SER A 559 -0.29 8.53 -8.11
N GLY A 560 -1.24 7.61 -8.01
CA GLY A 560 -2.59 7.79 -8.52
C GLY A 560 -3.32 9.00 -7.91
N PRO A 561 -4.48 9.37 -8.48
CA PRO A 561 -5.21 10.59 -8.11
C PRO A 561 -5.54 10.71 -6.60
N HIS A 562 -5.79 9.59 -5.91
CA HIS A 562 -5.99 9.52 -4.45
C HIS A 562 -4.86 10.18 -3.65
N ALA A 563 -3.63 9.72 -3.87
CA ALA A 563 -2.46 10.19 -3.12
C ALA A 563 -2.16 11.66 -3.39
N ALA A 564 -2.41 12.14 -4.61
CA ALA A 564 -2.26 13.56 -4.94
C ALA A 564 -3.26 14.45 -4.18
N GLY A 565 -4.52 14.00 -4.04
CA GLY A 565 -5.54 14.69 -3.27
C GLY A 565 -5.20 14.75 -1.79
N TYR A 566 -4.80 13.60 -1.24
CA TYR A 566 -4.44 13.43 0.16
C TYR A 566 -3.23 14.29 0.55
N ARG A 567 -2.20 14.30 -0.31
CA ARG A 567 -1.01 15.15 -0.13
C ARG A 567 -1.38 16.64 -0.08
N ARG A 568 -2.30 17.08 -0.96
CA ARG A 568 -2.75 18.48 -0.99
C ARG A 568 -3.57 18.84 0.26
N LEU A 569 -4.48 17.96 0.69
CA LEU A 569 -5.25 18.12 1.92
C LEU A 569 -4.33 18.24 3.14
N LEU A 570 -3.39 17.30 3.29
CA LEU A 570 -2.44 17.32 4.40
C LEU A 570 -1.58 18.58 4.40
N GLY A 571 -1.09 19.01 3.23
CA GLY A 571 -0.34 20.26 3.10
C GLY A 571 -1.14 21.46 3.60
N ARG A 572 -2.39 21.61 3.14
CA ARG A 572 -3.31 22.66 3.59
C ARG A 572 -3.59 22.56 5.10
N PHE A 573 -3.79 21.35 5.61
CA PHE A 573 -4.01 21.10 7.03
C PHE A 573 -2.81 21.57 7.87
N LEU A 574 -1.58 21.26 7.47
CA LEU A 574 -0.37 21.72 8.19
C LEU A 574 -0.19 23.24 8.12
N VAL A 575 -0.54 23.88 7.00
CA VAL A 575 -0.50 25.35 6.88
C VAL A 575 -1.53 26.00 7.81
N ALA A 576 -2.75 25.48 7.85
CA ALA A 576 -3.79 25.95 8.76
C ALA A 576 -3.40 25.73 10.23
N LEU A 577 -2.73 24.61 10.53
CA LEU A 577 -2.20 24.33 11.86
C LEU A 577 -1.06 25.29 12.26
N ASP A 578 -0.12 25.58 11.35
CA ASP A 578 0.99 26.52 11.61
C ASP A 578 0.46 27.91 11.96
N ALA A 579 -0.58 28.37 11.25
CA ALA A 579 -1.25 29.64 11.53
C ALA A 579 -1.89 29.71 12.93
N ARG A 580 -2.24 28.56 13.52
CA ARG A 580 -2.88 28.41 14.84
C ARG A 580 -1.93 27.92 15.94
N LEU A 581 -0.62 27.88 15.69
CA LEU A 581 0.37 27.36 16.65
C LEU A 581 0.31 28.03 18.02
N GLY A 582 0.04 29.34 18.08
CA GLY A 582 -0.07 30.09 19.34
C GLY A 582 -1.31 29.75 20.17
N GLU A 583 -2.33 29.19 19.53
CA GLU A 583 -3.62 28.83 20.13
C GLU A 583 -3.67 27.35 20.50
N THR A 584 -2.86 26.52 19.83
CA THR A 584 -2.87 25.07 19.94
C THR A 584 -1.92 24.58 21.03
N ARG A 585 -2.47 24.01 22.11
CA ARG A 585 -1.68 23.55 23.26
C ARG A 585 -0.86 22.29 22.94
N GLY A 586 0.35 22.24 23.47
CA GLY A 586 1.19 21.02 23.47
C GLY A 586 2.08 20.84 22.23
N LEU A 587 1.92 21.71 21.22
CA LEU A 587 2.77 21.73 20.03
C LEU A 587 4.03 22.57 20.24
N ARG A 588 5.10 22.19 19.54
CA ARG A 588 6.40 22.84 19.53
C ARG A 588 6.68 23.47 18.17
N ALA A 589 6.88 24.78 18.16
CA ALA A 589 7.20 25.56 16.96
C ALA A 589 8.67 25.45 16.50
N ASP A 590 9.53 24.79 17.28
CA ASP A 590 10.89 24.40 16.89
C ASP A 590 10.93 22.99 16.28
N ARG A 591 9.77 22.40 15.98
CA ARG A 591 9.64 21.03 15.52
C ARG A 591 8.66 20.87 14.35
N THR A 592 8.83 19.80 13.58
CA THR A 592 7.94 19.46 12.46
C THR A 592 6.51 19.18 12.92
N LEU A 593 5.52 19.77 12.26
CA LEU A 593 4.11 19.68 12.70
C LEU A 593 3.47 18.33 12.39
N LEU A 594 3.85 17.72 11.26
CA LEU A 594 3.38 16.40 10.82
C LEU A 594 3.50 15.33 11.91
N HIS A 595 4.64 15.30 12.59
CA HIS A 595 4.94 14.34 13.65
C HIS A 595 4.28 14.66 14.99
N GLN A 596 3.62 15.81 15.09
CA GLN A 596 2.93 16.26 16.29
C GLN A 596 1.41 16.17 16.15
N LEU A 597 0.88 15.78 14.98
CA LEU A 597 -0.55 15.67 14.73
C LEU A 597 -1.27 14.73 15.73
N HIS A 598 -0.59 13.68 16.19
CA HIS A 598 -1.12 12.75 17.21
C HIS A 598 -1.33 13.39 18.60
N LEU A 599 -0.80 14.60 18.83
CA LEU A 599 -0.96 15.35 20.08
C LEU A 599 -2.21 16.22 20.08
N LEU A 600 -2.73 16.52 18.90
CA LEU A 600 -3.98 17.27 18.77
C LEU A 600 -5.12 16.45 19.39
N ASP A 601 -6.05 17.13 20.03
CA ASP A 601 -7.34 16.52 20.35
C ASP A 601 -8.23 16.49 19.09
N GLU A 602 -9.26 15.65 19.12
CA GLU A 602 -10.16 15.49 17.97
C GLU A 602 -10.89 16.78 17.61
N ALA A 603 -11.24 17.60 18.62
CA ALA A 603 -11.94 18.86 18.41
C ALA A 603 -11.08 19.85 17.61
N THR A 604 -9.80 19.96 17.94
CA THR A 604 -8.84 20.81 17.21
C THR A 604 -8.65 20.32 15.78
N ILE A 605 -8.55 19.01 15.56
CA ILE A 605 -8.42 18.46 14.21
C ILE A 605 -9.66 18.80 13.37
N ARG A 606 -10.86 18.63 13.94
CA ARG A 606 -12.13 18.96 13.28
C ARG A 606 -12.27 20.45 13.02
N ASP A 607 -11.91 21.31 13.96
CA ASP A 607 -11.94 22.78 13.81
C ASP A 607 -10.98 23.27 12.71
N ILE A 608 -9.79 22.65 12.59
CA ILE A 608 -8.89 22.91 11.46
C ILE A 608 -9.53 22.42 10.17
N ALA A 609 -10.06 21.20 10.13
CA ALA A 609 -10.72 20.66 8.96
C ALA A 609 -11.96 21.47 8.54
N GLU A 610 -12.72 22.06 9.46
CA GLU A 610 -13.86 22.94 9.17
C GLU A 610 -13.43 24.27 8.52
N SER A 611 -12.22 24.73 8.80
CA SER A 611 -11.67 25.96 8.21
C SER A 611 -11.13 25.81 6.79
N LEU A 612 -10.89 24.57 6.36
CA LEU A 612 -10.46 24.20 5.01
C LEU A 612 -11.66 24.20 4.05
#